data_AF-O32822-F1
#
_entry.id   AF-O32822-F1
#
_cell.length_a   1.000
_cell.length_b   1.000
_cell.length_c   1.000
_cell.angle_alpha   90.00
_cell.angle_beta   90.00
_cell.angle_gamma   90.00
#
_symmetry.space_group_name_H-M   'P 1'
#
loop_
_entity.id
_entity.type
_entity.pdbx_description
1 polymer ?
#
loop_
_entity_poly.entity_id
_entity_poly.type
_entity_poly.pdbx_seq_one_letter_code
_entity_poly.pdbx_strand_id
1 'polypeptide(L)'
;EFYSYKKEINRYLAEEDSASACDILRKVIDEKPNFWPAYNQLASLYFEQLKEEEGVRVLSDLLSRNPGNLLGICDLFIYHFYKGNRKEADELYLELRDVLPVLAHHKEKLGLIHAMMGEYEEADDLLEQVADLEVTERSKYYYFRAKSSYYLGDVEGAKMFWHSFLECDLYEDVRFPWEQEPDLTNDTRLVLEMLQEEDDLTHMLGVYALTISGNRPELVLFHPLLDMSDWSYMEHLMFTNFDYFPDGAIEQNGYLIAKAMIILKENGILLNEEYMALYKQMFSLVLIDAGKDLILGRYTIETVASAIAKLFLPHLKLQLVEEFECSKCARDIERVLSR
;
A
#
# COMPACT_ATOMS: atom_id res chain seq x y z
N GLU A 1 -25.24 15.96 18.01
CA GLU A 1 -25.68 15.91 16.59
C GLU A 1 -24.81 15.00 15.73
N PHE A 2 -23.48 15.22 15.67
CA PHE A 2 -22.53 14.36 14.93
C PHE A 2 -22.73 12.85 15.14
N TYR A 3 -22.78 12.38 16.40
CA TYR A 3 -22.98 10.95 16.70
C TYR A 3 -24.34 10.39 16.27
N SER A 4 -25.40 11.21 16.29
CA SER A 4 -26.73 10.78 15.82
C SER A 4 -26.72 10.58 14.31
N TYR A 5 -26.04 11.47 13.61
CA TYR A 5 -25.90 11.41 12.16
C TYR A 5 -24.99 10.25 11.72
N LYS A 6 -23.85 10.07 12.40
CA LYS A 6 -22.96 8.93 12.18
C LYS A 6 -23.70 7.61 12.39
N LYS A 7 -24.56 7.50 13.41
CA LYS A 7 -25.40 6.32 13.63
C LYS A 7 -26.36 6.07 12.46
N GLU A 8 -26.94 7.13 11.90
CA GLU A 8 -27.86 7.03 10.76
C GLU A 8 -27.12 6.62 9.49
N ILE A 9 -25.98 7.23 9.17
CA ILE A 9 -25.12 6.82 8.04
C ILE A 9 -24.68 5.37 8.21
N ASN A 10 -24.19 5.00 9.39
CA ASN A 10 -23.71 3.64 9.67
C ASN A 10 -24.80 2.59 9.46
N ARG A 11 -26.09 2.94 9.62
CA ARG A 11 -27.20 2.04 9.28
C ARG A 11 -27.25 1.79 7.76
N TYR A 12 -27.17 2.83 6.94
CA TYR A 12 -27.19 2.68 5.48
C TYR A 12 -25.93 1.98 4.95
N LEU A 13 -24.77 2.27 5.54
CA LEU A 13 -23.54 1.56 5.21
C LEU A 13 -23.59 0.09 5.63
N ALA A 14 -24.20 -0.24 6.77
CA ALA A 14 -24.43 -1.62 7.19
C ALA A 14 -25.44 -2.37 6.31
N GLU A 15 -26.32 -1.63 5.61
CA GLU A 15 -27.24 -2.17 4.59
C GLU A 15 -26.56 -2.25 3.20
N GLU A 16 -25.25 -1.94 3.11
CA GLU A 16 -24.45 -1.88 1.87
C GLU A 16 -25.00 -0.91 0.81
N ASP A 17 -25.90 -0.01 1.21
CA ASP A 17 -26.52 0.98 0.32
C ASP A 17 -25.77 2.31 0.38
N SER A 18 -24.56 2.29 -0.19
CA SER A 18 -23.68 3.47 -0.25
C SER A 18 -24.30 4.62 -1.07
N ALA A 19 -25.15 4.32 -2.06
CA ALA A 19 -25.86 5.33 -2.83
C ALA A 19 -26.85 6.11 -1.96
N SER A 20 -27.67 5.42 -1.16
CA SER A 20 -28.58 6.04 -0.20
C SER A 20 -27.83 6.82 0.88
N ALA A 21 -26.68 6.31 1.35
CA ALA A 21 -25.83 7.05 2.29
C ALA A 21 -25.38 8.40 1.72
N CYS A 22 -24.91 8.43 0.46
CA CYS A 22 -24.55 9.68 -0.21
C CYS A 22 -25.75 10.62 -0.42
N ASP A 23 -26.94 10.11 -0.73
CA ASP A 23 -28.16 10.94 -0.87
C ASP A 23 -28.53 11.65 0.44
N ILE A 24 -28.43 10.94 1.55
CA ILE A 24 -28.70 11.50 2.88
C ILE A 24 -27.68 12.57 3.24
N LEU A 25 -26.40 12.33 2.97
CA LEU A 25 -25.34 13.30 3.14
C LEU A 25 -25.59 14.58 2.34
N ARG A 26 -25.95 14.46 1.07
CA ARG A 26 -26.33 15.61 0.24
C ARG A 26 -27.52 16.37 0.82
N LYS A 27 -28.57 15.67 1.26
CA LYS A 27 -29.74 16.30 1.89
C LYS A 27 -29.37 17.03 3.19
N VAL A 28 -28.51 16.45 4.02
CA VAL A 28 -28.03 17.11 5.24
C VAL A 28 -27.22 18.35 4.92
N ILE A 29 -26.39 18.30 3.87
CA ILE A 29 -25.65 19.48 3.38
C ILE A 29 -26.63 20.57 2.90
N ASP A 30 -27.67 20.21 2.16
CA ASP A 30 -28.68 21.17 1.68
C ASP A 30 -29.45 21.83 2.85
N GLU A 31 -29.83 21.04 3.85
CA GLU A 31 -30.56 21.53 5.04
C GLU A 31 -29.66 22.29 6.02
N LYS A 32 -28.39 21.87 6.14
CA LYS A 32 -27.39 22.43 7.06
C LYS A 32 -26.05 22.66 6.33
N PRO A 33 -25.93 23.72 5.53
CA PRO A 33 -24.74 23.94 4.69
C PRO A 33 -23.41 24.06 5.44
N ASN A 34 -23.42 24.42 6.73
CA ASN A 34 -22.20 24.56 7.54
C ASN A 34 -21.93 23.34 8.43
N PHE A 35 -22.63 22.22 8.22
CA PHE A 35 -22.41 20.98 8.95
C PHE A 35 -21.27 20.17 8.30
N TRP A 36 -20.03 20.61 8.54
CA TRP A 36 -18.81 20.06 7.94
C TRP A 36 -18.63 18.54 8.05
N PRO A 37 -19.03 17.86 9.14
CA PRO A 37 -18.89 16.42 9.20
C PRO A 37 -19.64 15.67 8.07
N ALA A 38 -20.74 16.22 7.53
CA ALA A 38 -21.40 15.61 6.37
C ALA A 38 -20.55 15.72 5.09
N TYR A 39 -19.78 16.79 4.92
CA TYR A 39 -18.87 16.93 3.79
C TYR A 39 -17.72 15.92 3.87
N ASN A 40 -17.06 15.78 5.03
CA ASN A 40 -15.98 14.80 5.24
C ASN A 40 -16.47 13.37 4.96
N GLN A 41 -17.63 13.00 5.51
CA GLN A 41 -18.20 11.66 5.29
C GLN A 41 -18.61 11.44 3.83
N LEU A 42 -19.15 12.46 3.15
CA LEU A 42 -19.50 12.35 1.73
C LEU A 42 -18.27 12.18 0.84
N ALA A 43 -17.18 12.90 1.13
CA ALA A 43 -15.92 12.72 0.42
C ALA A 43 -15.34 11.31 0.61
N SER A 44 -15.34 10.79 1.85
CA SER A 44 -14.90 9.41 2.13
C SER A 44 -15.66 8.38 1.31
N LEU A 45 -17.00 8.47 1.28
CA LEU A 45 -17.82 7.55 0.48
C LEU A 45 -17.57 7.69 -1.02
N TYR A 46 -17.29 8.90 -1.51
CA TYR A 46 -16.92 9.08 -2.90
C TYR A 46 -15.57 8.42 -3.22
N PHE A 47 -14.57 8.55 -2.34
CA PHE A 47 -13.29 7.87 -2.53
C PHE A 47 -13.44 6.35 -2.51
N GLU A 48 -14.18 5.80 -1.53
CA GLU A 48 -14.49 4.35 -1.47
C GLU A 48 -15.23 3.83 -2.72
N GLN A 49 -15.95 4.70 -3.43
CA GLN A 49 -16.62 4.39 -4.70
C GLN A 49 -15.75 4.71 -5.93
N LEU A 50 -14.47 5.03 -5.75
CA LEU A 50 -13.53 5.46 -6.80
C LEU A 50 -13.98 6.72 -7.57
N LYS A 51 -14.87 7.52 -6.98
CA LYS A 51 -15.35 8.81 -7.50
C LYS A 51 -14.48 9.95 -7.01
N GLU A 52 -13.23 9.90 -7.45
CA GLU A 52 -12.15 10.82 -7.06
C GLU A 52 -12.53 12.30 -7.26
N GLU A 53 -13.02 12.66 -8.45
CA GLU A 53 -13.36 14.04 -8.78
C GLU A 53 -14.46 14.61 -7.86
N GLU A 54 -15.49 13.81 -7.55
CA GLU A 54 -16.57 14.22 -6.65
C GLU A 54 -16.06 14.37 -5.22
N GLY A 55 -15.24 13.44 -4.72
CA GLY A 55 -14.67 13.51 -3.38
C GLY A 55 -13.81 14.77 -3.19
N VAL A 56 -12.89 15.04 -4.13
CA VAL A 56 -12.04 16.25 -4.11
C VAL A 56 -12.89 17.52 -4.22
N ARG A 57 -13.95 17.51 -5.04
CA ARG A 57 -14.85 18.67 -5.17
C ARG A 57 -15.59 18.98 -3.86
N VAL A 58 -16.05 17.96 -3.14
CA VAL A 58 -16.69 18.12 -1.83
C VAL A 58 -15.73 18.69 -0.80
N LEU A 59 -14.49 18.18 -0.72
CA LEU A 59 -13.47 18.71 0.18
C LEU A 59 -13.06 20.14 -0.20
N SER A 60 -12.98 20.44 -1.50
CA SER A 60 -12.68 21.78 -1.99
C SER A 60 -13.76 22.79 -1.62
N ASP A 61 -15.05 22.42 -1.72
CA ASP A 61 -16.15 23.28 -1.24
C ASP A 61 -16.03 23.53 0.27
N LEU A 62 -15.82 22.46 1.06
CA LEU A 62 -15.62 22.55 2.51
C LEU A 62 -14.48 23.52 2.84
N LEU A 63 -13.29 23.33 2.27
CA LEU A 63 -12.09 24.13 2.59
C LEU A 63 -12.18 25.55 2.05
N SER A 64 -12.90 25.79 0.95
CA SER A 64 -13.14 27.17 0.47
C SER A 64 -13.97 28.00 1.46
N ARG A 65 -14.82 27.35 2.25
CA ARG A 65 -15.74 27.98 3.21
C ARG A 65 -15.22 27.92 4.64
N ASN A 66 -14.38 26.94 4.94
CA ASN A 66 -13.72 26.78 6.23
C ASN A 66 -12.27 26.29 6.02
N PRO A 67 -11.33 27.20 5.65
CA PRO A 67 -9.96 26.84 5.29
C PRO A 67 -9.18 26.14 6.42
N GLY A 68 -9.50 26.42 7.69
CA GLY A 68 -8.87 25.80 8.85
C GLY A 68 -9.57 24.52 9.34
N ASN A 69 -10.43 23.91 8.53
CA ASN A 69 -11.10 22.67 8.93
C ASN A 69 -10.10 21.51 8.94
N LEU A 70 -9.69 21.11 10.14
CA LEU A 70 -8.70 20.04 10.35
C LEU A 70 -9.02 18.76 9.58
N LEU A 71 -10.25 18.24 9.69
CA LEU A 71 -10.61 16.99 9.03
C LEU A 71 -10.61 17.12 7.50
N GLY A 72 -11.01 18.27 6.96
CA GLY A 72 -10.93 18.54 5.51
C GLY A 72 -9.49 18.50 4.99
N ILE A 73 -8.55 19.10 5.74
CA ILE A 73 -7.11 19.06 5.39
C ILE A 73 -6.58 17.63 5.54
N CYS A 74 -6.94 16.92 6.62
CA CYS A 74 -6.56 15.51 6.83
C CYS A 74 -7.06 14.59 5.71
N ASP A 75 -8.33 14.73 5.29
CA ASP A 75 -8.91 13.89 4.24
C ASP A 75 -8.27 14.19 2.88
N LEU A 76 -7.93 15.45 2.59
CA LEU A 76 -7.20 15.82 1.37
C LEU A 76 -5.74 15.33 1.41
N PHE A 77 -5.10 15.35 2.58
CA PHE A 77 -3.76 14.75 2.78
C PHE A 77 -3.80 13.26 2.45
N ILE A 78 -4.73 12.52 3.05
CA ILE A 78 -4.86 11.06 2.84
C ILE A 78 -5.10 10.75 1.35
N TYR A 79 -5.97 11.54 0.71
CA TYR A 79 -6.20 11.46 -0.73
C TYR A 79 -4.89 11.59 -1.53
N HIS A 80 -4.13 12.67 -1.34
CA HIS A 80 -2.89 12.90 -2.07
C HIS A 80 -1.79 11.90 -1.72
N PHE A 81 -1.71 11.47 -0.45
CA PHE A 81 -0.78 10.44 -0.01
C PHE A 81 -1.01 9.14 -0.79
N TYR A 82 -2.26 8.65 -0.84
CA TYR A 82 -2.60 7.42 -1.55
C TYR A 82 -2.56 7.54 -3.07
N LYS A 83 -2.70 8.74 -3.61
CA LYS A 83 -2.48 9.03 -5.04
C LYS A 83 -1.00 9.17 -5.41
N GLY A 84 -0.05 8.95 -4.49
CA GLY A 84 1.38 9.15 -4.77
C GLY A 84 1.76 10.60 -5.06
N ASN A 85 0.87 11.56 -4.80
CA ASN A 85 1.10 12.99 -5.02
C ASN A 85 1.95 13.55 -3.88
N ARG A 86 3.24 13.20 -3.87
CA ARG A 86 4.17 13.48 -2.77
C ARG A 86 4.20 14.96 -2.39
N LYS A 87 4.27 15.84 -3.38
CA LYS A 87 4.39 17.29 -3.16
C LYS A 87 3.16 17.85 -2.45
N GLU A 88 1.96 17.54 -2.96
CA GLU A 88 0.70 18.01 -2.41
C GLU A 88 0.46 17.45 -1.00
N ALA A 89 0.78 16.17 -0.78
CA ALA A 89 0.72 15.56 0.55
C ALA A 89 1.67 16.23 1.54
N ASP A 90 2.92 16.52 1.15
CA ASP A 90 3.89 17.21 2.01
C ASP A 90 3.43 18.65 2.34
N GLU A 91 2.89 19.38 1.37
CA GLU A 91 2.35 20.73 1.59
C GLU A 91 1.20 20.72 2.63
N LEU A 92 0.27 19.78 2.51
CA LEU A 92 -0.83 19.62 3.47
C LEU A 92 -0.33 19.17 4.84
N TYR A 93 0.68 18.29 4.90
CA TYR A 93 1.25 17.85 6.16
C TYR A 93 1.91 18.98 6.93
N LEU A 94 2.56 19.94 6.25
CA LEU A 94 3.12 21.14 6.89
C LEU A 94 2.04 21.97 7.61
N GLU A 95 0.80 21.96 7.14
CA GLU A 95 -0.32 22.62 7.82
C GLU A 95 -0.83 21.82 9.03
N LEU A 96 -0.69 20.50 9.00
CA LEU A 96 -1.21 19.57 10.01
C LEU A 96 -0.26 19.34 11.18
N ARG A 97 1.06 19.27 10.93
CA ARG A 97 2.05 18.74 11.88
C ARG A 97 2.11 19.46 13.22
N ASP A 98 1.76 20.75 13.24
CA ASP A 98 1.85 21.61 14.43
C ASP A 98 0.48 21.82 15.11
N VAL A 99 -0.57 21.12 14.64
CA VAL A 99 -1.94 21.24 15.17
C VAL A 99 -2.09 20.43 16.45
N LEU A 100 -2.70 21.03 17.48
CA LEU A 100 -3.03 20.36 18.75
C LEU A 100 -4.53 20.04 18.82
N PRO A 101 -4.97 18.84 18.42
CA PRO A 101 -6.37 18.46 18.42
C PRO A 101 -6.91 18.20 19.84
N VAL A 102 -8.12 18.69 20.10
CA VAL A 102 -8.81 18.49 21.39
C VAL A 102 -9.72 17.26 21.37
N LEU A 103 -10.42 17.02 20.26
CA LEU A 103 -11.43 15.95 20.16
C LEU A 103 -10.77 14.60 19.85
N ALA A 104 -11.23 13.51 20.48
CA ALA A 104 -10.63 12.18 20.33
C ALA A 104 -10.50 11.74 18.85
N HIS A 105 -11.55 11.89 18.04
CA HIS A 105 -11.52 11.54 16.62
C HIS A 105 -10.56 12.42 15.78
N HIS A 106 -10.27 13.65 16.22
CA HIS A 106 -9.23 14.47 15.58
C HIS A 106 -7.83 13.98 15.97
N LYS A 107 -7.63 13.60 17.25
CA LYS A 107 -6.38 12.99 17.73
C LYS A 107 -6.09 11.68 17.00
N GLU A 108 -7.11 10.82 16.87
CA GLU A 108 -7.03 9.58 16.09
C GLU A 108 -6.55 9.90 14.67
N LYS A 109 -7.32 10.70 13.91
CA LYS A 109 -7.00 11.01 12.51
C LYS A 109 -5.61 11.63 12.31
N LEU A 110 -5.23 12.61 13.15
CA LEU A 110 -3.94 13.28 13.05
C LEU A 110 -2.79 12.34 13.48
N GLY A 111 -2.99 11.53 14.52
CA GLY A 111 -2.02 10.52 14.96
C GLY A 111 -1.73 9.46 13.87
N LEU A 112 -2.76 9.02 13.15
CA LEU A 112 -2.55 8.15 11.98
C LEU A 112 -1.69 8.84 10.91
N ILE A 113 -1.95 10.12 10.62
CA ILE A 113 -1.20 10.91 9.63
C ILE A 113 0.26 11.09 10.05
N HIS A 114 0.55 11.38 11.31
CA HIS A 114 1.92 11.43 11.83
C HIS A 114 2.64 10.09 11.60
N ALA A 115 1.98 8.96 11.89
CA ALA A 115 2.57 7.64 11.68
C ALA A 115 2.79 7.31 10.19
N MET A 116 1.89 7.74 9.29
CA MET A 116 2.07 7.64 7.84
C MET A 116 3.29 8.44 7.36
N MET A 117 3.55 9.59 7.98
CA MET A 117 4.70 10.45 7.68
C MET A 117 6.00 10.04 8.39
N GLY A 118 5.95 9.02 9.26
CA GLY A 118 7.10 8.53 10.02
C GLY A 118 7.42 9.32 11.28
N GLU A 119 6.58 10.28 11.68
CA GLU A 119 6.70 11.02 12.93
C GLU A 119 6.07 10.20 14.06
N TYR A 120 6.78 9.15 14.47
CA TYR A 120 6.24 8.12 15.36
C TYR A 120 6.05 8.58 16.80
N GLU A 121 6.85 9.55 17.29
CA GLU A 121 6.69 10.12 18.64
C GLU A 121 5.35 10.87 18.74
N GLU A 122 5.10 11.79 17.81
CA GLU A 122 3.86 12.57 17.74
C GLU A 122 2.64 11.68 17.51
N ALA A 123 2.79 10.64 16.69
CA ALA A 123 1.76 9.64 16.47
C ALA A 123 1.41 8.88 17.76
N ASP A 124 2.40 8.39 18.49
CA ASP A 124 2.19 7.64 19.73
C ASP A 124 1.50 8.50 20.79
N ASP A 125 2.00 9.72 20.98
CA ASP A 125 1.45 10.72 21.91
C ASP A 125 -0.03 11.02 21.65
N LEU A 126 -0.43 11.20 20.39
CA LEU A 126 -1.82 11.50 20.03
C LEU A 126 -2.72 10.27 20.14
N LEU A 127 -2.25 9.12 19.66
CA LEU A 127 -3.05 7.90 19.64
C LEU A 127 -3.29 7.37 21.07
N GLU A 128 -2.31 7.45 21.98
CA GLU A 128 -2.48 7.02 23.38
C GLU A 128 -3.60 7.80 24.10
N GLN A 129 -3.82 9.06 23.70
CA GLN A 129 -4.86 9.91 24.27
C GLN A 129 -6.28 9.59 23.78
N VAL A 130 -6.46 8.63 22.87
CA VAL A 130 -7.76 8.19 22.37
C VAL A 130 -8.24 7.03 23.23
N ALA A 131 -9.34 7.20 23.95
CA ALA A 131 -9.91 6.11 24.74
C ALA A 131 -10.43 4.98 23.83
N ASP A 132 -10.27 3.71 24.25
CA ASP A 132 -10.66 2.52 23.46
C ASP A 132 -12.14 2.52 22.96
N LEU A 133 -13.03 3.17 23.70
CA LEU A 133 -14.45 3.29 23.35
C LEU A 133 -14.72 4.39 22.31
N GLU A 134 -13.78 5.30 22.12
CA GLU A 134 -13.86 6.42 21.17
C GLU A 134 -13.14 6.13 19.85
N VAL A 135 -12.28 5.11 19.79
CA VAL A 135 -11.62 4.65 18.56
C VAL A 135 -12.66 4.35 17.48
N THR A 136 -12.48 4.96 16.32
CA THR A 136 -13.44 4.88 15.21
C THR A 136 -12.97 4.00 14.06
N GLU A 137 -11.67 3.86 13.84
CA GLU A 137 -11.07 3.04 12.79
C GLU A 137 -10.13 1.99 13.41
N ARG A 138 -10.70 1.02 14.15
CA ARG A 138 -9.94 0.05 14.99
C ARG A 138 -8.74 -0.60 14.28
N SER A 139 -8.92 -1.10 13.07
CA SER A 139 -7.84 -1.77 12.33
C SER A 139 -6.69 -0.82 12.03
N LYS A 140 -6.97 0.40 11.53
CA LYS A 140 -5.95 1.43 11.29
C LYS A 140 -5.29 1.86 12.60
N TYR A 141 -6.10 2.10 13.63
CA TYR A 141 -5.62 2.50 14.94
C TYR A 141 -4.58 1.52 15.50
N TYR A 142 -4.92 0.23 15.58
CA TYR A 142 -3.99 -0.77 16.11
C TYR A 142 -2.78 -1.01 15.19
N TYR A 143 -2.96 -0.97 13.86
CA TYR A 143 -1.84 -1.07 12.94
C TYR A 143 -0.83 0.06 13.13
N PHE A 144 -1.29 1.32 13.18
CA PHE A 144 -0.38 2.46 13.33
C PHE A 144 0.17 2.59 14.75
N ARG A 145 -0.57 2.18 15.80
CA ARG A 145 0.00 2.00 17.16
C ARG A 145 1.14 0.98 17.15
N ALA A 146 0.96 -0.15 16.46
CA ALA A 146 1.99 -1.18 16.33
C ALA A 146 3.22 -0.66 15.58
N LYS A 147 3.00 0.03 14.45
CA LYS A 147 4.06 0.65 13.64
C LYS A 147 4.86 1.66 14.45
N SER A 148 4.19 2.62 15.09
CA SER A 148 4.84 3.64 15.92
C SER A 148 5.62 3.02 17.07
N SER A 149 5.02 2.09 17.82
CA SER A 149 5.70 1.41 18.94
C SER A 149 6.98 0.70 18.48
N TYR A 150 6.94 0.03 17.31
CA TYR A 150 8.10 -0.65 16.76
C TYR A 150 9.25 0.32 16.46
N TYR A 151 8.97 1.41 15.75
CA TYR A 151 10.00 2.39 15.36
C TYR A 151 10.50 3.24 16.54
N LEU A 152 9.74 3.33 17.63
CA LEU A 152 10.18 3.89 18.91
C LEU A 152 11.01 2.89 19.74
N GLY A 153 11.14 1.64 19.29
CA GLY A 153 11.91 0.59 19.96
C GLY A 153 11.14 -0.23 20.99
N ASP A 154 9.84 0.03 21.19
CA ASP A 154 8.95 -0.80 22.00
C ASP A 154 8.40 -1.99 21.20
N VAL A 155 9.25 -2.99 21.00
CA VAL A 155 8.92 -4.19 20.22
C VAL A 155 7.82 -5.03 20.87
N GLU A 156 7.78 -5.08 22.20
CA GLU A 156 6.74 -5.84 22.93
C GLU A 156 5.38 -5.17 22.77
N GLY A 157 5.30 -3.85 22.96
CA GLY A 157 4.08 -3.08 22.70
C GLY A 157 3.64 -3.18 21.24
N ALA A 158 4.59 -3.12 20.29
CA ALA A 158 4.30 -3.29 18.87
C ALA A 158 3.63 -4.64 18.57
N LYS A 159 4.12 -5.73 19.14
CA LYS A 159 3.53 -7.08 18.96
C LYS A 159 2.16 -7.19 19.61
N MET A 160 1.94 -6.54 20.75
CA MET A 160 0.62 -6.48 21.38
C MET A 160 -0.40 -5.76 20.50
N PHE A 161 -0.07 -4.56 20.01
CA PHE A 161 -0.95 -3.82 19.11
C PHE A 161 -1.16 -4.54 17.78
N TRP A 162 -0.12 -5.21 17.26
CA TRP A 162 -0.25 -6.05 16.07
C TRP A 162 -1.25 -7.18 16.29
N HIS A 163 -1.21 -7.83 17.44
CA HIS A 163 -2.20 -8.86 17.78
C HIS A 163 -3.63 -8.30 17.77
N SER A 164 -3.87 -7.14 18.39
CA SER A 164 -5.16 -6.46 18.35
C SER A 164 -5.59 -6.05 16.93
N PHE A 165 -4.65 -5.70 16.06
CA PHE A 165 -4.92 -5.46 14.64
C PHE A 165 -5.43 -6.74 13.95
N LEU A 166 -4.79 -7.89 14.18
CA LEU A 166 -5.22 -9.18 13.62
C LEU A 166 -6.59 -9.64 14.13
N GLU A 167 -6.99 -9.24 15.34
CA GLU A 167 -8.32 -9.52 15.90
C GLU A 167 -9.46 -8.71 15.24
N CYS A 168 -9.16 -7.71 14.40
CA CYS A 168 -10.18 -6.86 13.77
C CYS A 168 -10.82 -7.49 12.51
N ASP A 169 -11.00 -8.81 12.48
CA ASP A 169 -11.57 -9.59 11.36
C ASP A 169 -10.91 -9.29 10.00
N LEU A 170 -9.58 -9.45 9.94
CA LEU A 170 -8.82 -9.26 8.69
C LEU A 170 -9.03 -10.42 7.71
N TYR A 171 -9.05 -10.10 6.42
CA TYR A 171 -9.13 -11.11 5.34
C TYR A 171 -7.76 -11.70 4.95
N GLU A 172 -6.64 -11.08 5.36
CA GLU A 172 -5.29 -11.53 5.04
C GLU A 172 -4.54 -12.00 6.30
N ASP A 173 -3.80 -13.12 6.20
CA ASP A 173 -2.86 -13.57 7.25
C ASP A 173 -1.56 -12.77 7.15
N VAL A 174 -1.48 -11.68 7.91
CA VAL A 174 -0.35 -10.74 7.86
C VAL A 174 0.61 -11.04 9.00
N ARG A 175 1.86 -11.35 8.66
CA ARG A 175 2.94 -11.51 9.64
C ARG A 175 3.42 -10.15 10.15
N PHE A 176 3.94 -10.13 11.37
CA PHE A 176 4.56 -8.93 11.94
C PHE A 176 5.69 -8.44 11.01
N PRO A 177 5.55 -7.26 10.38
CA PRO A 177 6.30 -6.95 9.17
C PRO A 177 7.69 -6.36 9.42
N TRP A 178 7.89 -5.69 10.56
CA TRP A 178 9.05 -4.81 10.73
C TRP A 178 10.31 -5.49 11.26
N GLU A 179 10.33 -6.81 11.50
CA GLU A 179 11.54 -7.55 11.90
C GLU A 179 12.52 -7.82 10.73
N GLN A 180 12.20 -7.40 9.51
CA GLN A 180 13.02 -7.62 8.31
C GLN A 180 13.97 -6.44 8.02
N GLU A 181 15.04 -6.71 7.26
CA GLU A 181 15.96 -5.68 6.78
C GLU A 181 15.23 -4.57 6.00
N PRO A 182 15.70 -3.31 6.06
CA PRO A 182 15.11 -2.20 5.32
C PRO A 182 15.16 -2.45 3.81
N ASP A 183 13.98 -2.56 3.20
CA ASP A 183 13.78 -2.75 1.77
C ASP A 183 12.85 -1.62 1.28
N LEU A 184 13.08 -1.07 0.08
CA LEU A 184 12.19 -0.06 -0.51
C LEU A 184 10.76 -0.59 -0.71
N THR A 185 10.54 -1.91 -0.71
CA THR A 185 9.17 -2.44 -0.64
C THR A 185 8.41 -2.01 0.61
N ASN A 186 9.10 -1.60 1.67
CA ASN A 186 8.51 -1.06 2.90
C ASN A 186 8.44 0.48 2.91
N ASP A 187 8.90 1.16 1.86
CA ASP A 187 8.63 2.59 1.67
C ASP A 187 7.25 2.75 1.01
N THR A 188 6.22 2.93 1.84
CA THR A 188 4.84 3.08 1.39
C THR A 188 4.70 4.18 0.33
N ARG A 189 5.41 5.31 0.47
CA ARG A 189 5.27 6.45 -0.45
C ARG A 189 5.87 6.13 -1.81
N LEU A 190 7.06 5.53 -1.82
CA LEU A 190 7.70 5.11 -3.06
C LEU A 190 6.87 4.05 -3.80
N VAL A 191 6.31 3.07 -3.08
CA VAL A 191 5.45 2.05 -3.70
C VAL A 191 4.21 2.69 -4.32
N LEU A 192 3.56 3.64 -3.63
CA LEU A 192 2.42 4.37 -4.18
C LEU A 192 2.80 5.20 -5.41
N GLU A 193 3.96 5.86 -5.41
CA GLU A 193 4.47 6.58 -6.59
C GLU A 193 4.69 5.64 -7.78
N MET A 194 5.33 4.49 -7.57
CA MET A 194 5.55 3.49 -8.62
C MET A 194 4.23 2.97 -9.21
N LEU A 195 3.19 2.80 -8.38
CA LEU A 195 1.86 2.38 -8.81
C LEU A 195 1.09 3.46 -9.60
N GLN A 196 1.59 4.68 -9.71
CA GLN A 196 0.97 5.75 -10.50
C GLN A 196 1.77 6.09 -11.77
N GLU A 197 2.92 5.44 -11.98
CA GLU A 197 3.75 5.66 -13.17
C GLU A 197 3.08 5.09 -14.42
N GLU A 198 3.15 5.83 -15.54
CA GLU A 198 2.66 5.37 -16.85
C GLU A 198 3.59 4.34 -17.49
N ASP A 199 4.84 4.22 -17.02
CA ASP A 199 5.81 3.23 -17.51
C ASP A 199 5.44 1.84 -16.97
N ASP A 200 5.00 0.94 -17.86
CA ASP A 200 4.59 -0.44 -17.56
C ASP A 200 5.57 -1.19 -16.65
N LEU A 201 6.87 -1.00 -16.86
CA LEU A 201 7.89 -1.68 -16.07
C LEU A 201 7.96 -1.17 -14.63
N THR A 202 7.92 0.14 -14.45
CA THR A 202 7.95 0.78 -13.14
C THR A 202 6.66 0.50 -12.37
N HIS A 203 5.51 0.54 -13.04
CA HIS A 203 4.23 0.15 -12.47
C HIS A 203 4.23 -1.32 -12.02
N MET A 204 4.69 -2.24 -12.87
CA MET A 204 4.81 -3.66 -12.51
C MET A 204 5.74 -3.90 -11.32
N LEU A 205 6.86 -3.16 -11.22
CA LEU A 205 7.71 -3.21 -10.03
C LEU A 205 7.00 -2.66 -8.79
N GLY A 206 6.12 -1.67 -8.93
CA GLY A 206 5.25 -1.18 -7.87
C GLY A 206 4.29 -2.27 -7.38
N VAL A 207 3.64 -2.99 -8.30
CA VAL A 207 2.78 -4.14 -7.98
C VAL A 207 3.56 -5.24 -7.27
N TYR A 208 4.78 -5.56 -7.74
CA TYR A 208 5.66 -6.51 -7.06
C TYR A 208 6.00 -6.05 -5.65
N ALA A 209 6.44 -4.81 -5.49
CA ALA A 209 6.84 -4.23 -4.21
C ALA A 209 5.67 -4.23 -3.22
N LEU A 210 4.48 -3.83 -3.66
CA LEU A 210 3.24 -3.90 -2.87
C LEU A 210 2.92 -5.33 -2.44
N THR A 211 3.14 -6.31 -3.31
CA THR A 211 2.82 -7.73 -3.05
C THR A 211 3.65 -8.28 -1.89
N ILE A 212 4.94 -7.95 -1.86
CA ILE A 212 5.88 -8.50 -0.89
C ILE A 212 6.17 -7.53 0.27
N SER A 213 5.51 -6.37 0.30
CA SER A 213 5.68 -5.34 1.31
C SER A 213 5.24 -5.83 2.69
N GLY A 214 6.02 -5.51 3.72
CA GLY A 214 5.58 -5.60 5.10
C GLY A 214 4.48 -4.57 5.44
N ASN A 215 4.44 -3.44 4.72
CA ASN A 215 3.39 -2.42 4.88
C ASN A 215 2.16 -2.69 3.99
N ARG A 216 1.98 -3.92 3.52
CA ARG A 216 0.83 -4.30 2.68
C ARG A 216 -0.54 -3.89 3.26
N PRO A 217 -0.84 -3.97 4.57
CA PRO A 217 -2.10 -3.45 5.10
C PRO A 217 -2.32 -1.97 4.80
N GLU A 218 -1.27 -1.16 4.89
CA GLU A 218 -1.33 0.27 4.60
C GLU A 218 -1.61 0.53 3.11
N LEU A 219 -0.98 -0.26 2.23
CA LEU A 219 -1.08 -0.17 0.78
C LEU A 219 -2.38 -0.74 0.19
N VAL A 220 -2.99 -1.72 0.87
CA VAL A 220 -4.14 -2.46 0.33
C VAL A 220 -5.39 -2.23 1.18
N LEU A 221 -5.35 -2.64 2.45
CA LEU A 221 -6.53 -2.62 3.32
C LEU A 221 -6.98 -1.19 3.64
N PHE A 222 -6.04 -0.26 3.79
CA PHE A 222 -6.34 1.12 4.20
C PHE A 222 -6.41 2.10 3.04
N HIS A 223 -6.05 1.67 1.83
CA HIS A 223 -6.05 2.49 0.64
C HIS A 223 -7.48 2.64 0.09
N PRO A 224 -8.13 3.81 0.26
CA PRO A 224 -9.54 3.99 -0.11
C PRO A 224 -9.77 4.10 -1.62
N LEU A 225 -8.69 4.11 -2.41
CA LEU A 225 -8.66 4.44 -3.83
C LEU A 225 -7.89 3.39 -4.64
N LEU A 226 -7.66 2.21 -4.07
CA LEU A 226 -6.97 1.14 -4.78
C LEU A 226 -7.88 0.64 -5.91
N ASP A 227 -7.57 1.07 -7.13
CA ASP A 227 -8.22 0.61 -8.34
C ASP A 227 -7.24 -0.26 -9.13
N MET A 228 -7.66 -1.48 -9.42
CA MET A 228 -6.90 -2.45 -10.20
C MET A 228 -7.58 -2.77 -11.54
N SER A 229 -8.62 -2.03 -11.93
CA SER A 229 -9.42 -2.34 -13.12
C SER A 229 -8.63 -2.25 -14.43
N ASP A 230 -7.63 -1.37 -14.47
CA ASP A 230 -6.72 -1.19 -15.61
C ASP A 230 -5.45 -2.05 -15.54
N TRP A 231 -5.29 -2.87 -14.48
CA TRP A 231 -4.10 -3.72 -14.35
C TRP A 231 -4.12 -4.85 -15.39
N SER A 232 -2.94 -5.20 -15.87
CA SER A 232 -2.74 -6.35 -16.75
C SER A 232 -3.00 -7.67 -16.02
N TYR A 233 -3.26 -8.72 -16.79
CA TYR A 233 -3.42 -10.06 -16.23
C TYR A 233 -2.20 -10.52 -15.40
N MET A 234 -0.99 -10.17 -15.83
CA MET A 234 0.24 -10.47 -15.10
C MET A 234 0.29 -9.76 -13.75
N GLU A 235 -0.12 -8.50 -13.69
CA GLU A 235 -0.12 -7.72 -12.44
C GLU A 235 -1.13 -8.27 -11.45
N HIS A 236 -2.31 -8.71 -11.90
CA HIS A 236 -3.24 -9.42 -11.03
C HIS A 236 -2.68 -10.75 -10.51
N LEU A 237 -2.00 -11.53 -11.35
CA LEU A 237 -1.32 -12.74 -10.92
C LEU A 237 -0.24 -12.42 -9.87
N MET A 238 0.53 -11.37 -10.09
CA MET A 238 1.57 -10.95 -9.17
C MET A 238 1.01 -10.46 -7.83
N PHE A 239 -0.03 -9.62 -7.86
CA PHE A 239 -0.71 -9.08 -6.68
C PHE A 239 -1.28 -10.17 -5.76
N THR A 240 -1.86 -11.21 -6.37
CA THR A 240 -2.36 -12.40 -5.68
C THR A 240 -1.24 -13.38 -5.33
N ASN A 241 0.02 -12.97 -5.47
CA ASN A 241 1.20 -13.79 -5.23
C ASN A 241 1.18 -15.14 -5.97
N PHE A 242 0.52 -15.18 -7.12
CA PHE A 242 0.26 -16.34 -7.96
C PHE A 242 -0.49 -17.46 -7.21
N ASP A 243 -1.63 -17.13 -6.59
CA ASP A 243 -2.53 -18.10 -5.92
C ASP A 243 -2.91 -19.30 -6.81
N TYR A 244 -2.88 -19.11 -8.13
CA TYR A 244 -3.01 -20.17 -9.12
C TYR A 244 -1.73 -20.28 -9.95
N PHE A 245 -1.30 -21.51 -10.22
CA PHE A 245 -0.17 -21.75 -11.10
C PHE A 245 -0.52 -21.36 -12.55
N PRO A 246 0.27 -20.50 -13.21
CA PRO A 246 -0.04 -20.06 -14.55
C PRO A 246 0.26 -21.12 -15.62
N ASP A 247 -0.61 -21.21 -16.63
CA ASP A 247 -0.44 -22.15 -17.75
C ASP A 247 0.36 -21.57 -18.93
N GLY A 248 0.30 -20.26 -19.13
CA GLY A 248 0.98 -19.58 -20.23
C GLY A 248 2.47 -19.36 -19.99
N ALA A 249 3.27 -19.40 -21.06
CA ALA A 249 4.73 -19.30 -20.95
C ALA A 249 5.19 -17.95 -20.35
N ILE A 250 4.52 -16.86 -20.69
CA ILE A 250 4.83 -15.52 -20.18
C ILE A 250 4.51 -15.45 -18.69
N GLU A 251 3.34 -15.93 -18.29
CA GLU A 251 2.89 -15.97 -16.91
C GLU A 251 3.76 -16.89 -16.04
N GLN A 252 4.22 -18.01 -16.57
CA GLN A 252 5.21 -18.88 -15.92
C GLN A 252 6.57 -18.18 -15.75
N ASN A 253 7.00 -17.39 -16.75
CA ASN A 253 8.21 -16.59 -16.60
C ASN A 253 8.03 -15.55 -15.49
N GLY A 254 6.90 -14.86 -15.46
CA GLY A 254 6.54 -13.91 -14.40
C GLY A 254 6.56 -14.54 -13.01
N TYR A 255 5.90 -15.69 -12.85
CA TYR A 255 5.91 -16.47 -11.61
C TYR A 255 7.34 -16.80 -11.17
N LEU A 256 8.14 -17.40 -12.06
CA LEU A 256 9.49 -17.85 -11.72
C LEU A 256 10.43 -16.69 -11.42
N ILE A 257 10.34 -15.59 -12.16
CA ILE A 257 11.16 -14.38 -11.92
C ILE A 257 10.75 -13.76 -10.58
N ALA A 258 9.46 -13.52 -10.35
CA ALA A 258 8.99 -12.90 -9.10
C ALA A 258 9.39 -13.71 -7.86
N LYS A 259 9.22 -15.04 -7.91
CA LYS A 259 9.63 -15.94 -6.80
C LYS A 259 11.15 -16.03 -6.67
N ALA A 260 11.89 -16.03 -7.77
CA ALA A 260 13.36 -16.01 -7.73
C ALA A 260 13.91 -14.72 -7.10
N MET A 261 13.28 -13.57 -7.38
CA MET A 261 13.64 -12.29 -6.76
C MET A 261 13.36 -12.28 -5.25
N ILE A 262 12.35 -13.01 -4.77
CA ILE A 262 12.13 -13.20 -3.31
C ILE A 262 13.29 -13.98 -2.68
N ILE A 263 13.74 -15.08 -3.32
CA ILE A 263 14.92 -15.83 -2.83
C ILE A 263 16.15 -14.91 -2.79
N LEU A 264 16.36 -14.10 -3.81
CA LEU A 264 17.49 -13.17 -3.85
C LEU A 264 17.38 -12.10 -2.75
N LYS A 265 16.19 -11.57 -2.50
CA LYS A 265 15.91 -10.66 -1.37
C LYS A 265 16.27 -11.28 -0.03
N GLU A 266 15.85 -12.52 0.22
CA GLU A 266 16.20 -13.27 1.45
C GLU A 266 17.72 -13.50 1.60
N ASN A 267 18.49 -13.37 0.51
CA ASN A 267 19.95 -13.45 0.48
C ASN A 267 20.64 -12.08 0.37
N GLY A 268 19.94 -10.99 0.70
CA GLY A 268 20.51 -9.64 0.80
C GLY A 268 20.44 -8.79 -0.48
N ILE A 269 19.80 -9.29 -1.54
CA ILE A 269 19.58 -8.53 -2.78
C ILE A 269 18.23 -7.84 -2.69
N LEU A 270 18.16 -6.78 -1.89
CA LEU A 270 16.94 -6.04 -1.58
C LEU A 270 16.51 -5.15 -2.76
N LEU A 271 15.22 -4.80 -2.86
CA LEU A 271 14.82 -3.74 -3.78
C LEU A 271 15.30 -2.40 -3.20
N ASN A 272 16.39 -1.87 -3.75
CA ASN A 272 17.00 -0.61 -3.31
C ASN A 272 17.71 0.07 -4.49
N GLU A 273 18.31 1.25 -4.29
CA GLU A 273 19.03 1.96 -5.35
C GLU A 273 20.19 1.13 -5.95
N GLU A 274 20.87 0.32 -5.14
CA GLU A 274 21.99 -0.53 -5.56
C GLU A 274 21.54 -1.61 -6.57
N TYR A 275 20.43 -2.29 -6.29
CA TYR A 275 19.93 -3.40 -7.10
C TYR A 275 18.78 -3.03 -8.03
N MET A 276 18.30 -1.78 -8.03
CA MET A 276 17.19 -1.33 -8.88
C MET A 276 17.37 -1.70 -10.35
N ALA A 277 18.59 -1.58 -10.88
CA ALA A 277 18.89 -1.94 -12.27
C ALA A 277 18.66 -3.45 -12.54
N LEU A 278 19.03 -4.31 -11.58
CA LEU A 278 18.79 -5.76 -11.67
C LEU A 278 17.28 -6.05 -11.66
N TYR A 279 16.52 -5.45 -10.74
CA TYR A 279 15.07 -5.61 -10.69
C TYR A 279 14.41 -5.18 -11.99
N LYS A 280 14.74 -3.98 -12.51
CA LYS A 280 14.22 -3.50 -13.81
C LYS A 280 14.55 -4.47 -14.95
N GLN A 281 15.77 -4.98 -15.01
CA GLN A 281 16.19 -5.92 -16.04
C GLN A 281 15.49 -7.28 -15.96
N MET A 282 15.20 -7.77 -14.75
CA MET A 282 14.48 -9.03 -14.58
C MET A 282 13.00 -8.87 -14.87
N PHE A 283 12.36 -7.80 -14.38
CA PHE A 283 10.94 -7.55 -14.63
C PHE A 283 10.66 -7.12 -16.07
N SER A 284 11.63 -6.56 -16.79
CA SER A 284 11.45 -6.30 -18.22
C SER A 284 11.22 -7.60 -19.01
N LEU A 285 11.75 -8.75 -18.56
CA LEU A 285 11.52 -10.07 -19.17
C LEU A 285 10.11 -10.63 -18.93
N VAL A 286 9.36 -10.03 -17.99
CA VAL A 286 7.98 -10.40 -17.68
C VAL A 286 6.99 -9.70 -18.62
N LEU A 287 7.39 -8.55 -19.20
CA LEU A 287 6.58 -7.83 -20.18
C LEU A 287 6.31 -8.69 -21.41
N ILE A 288 5.09 -8.58 -21.96
CA ILE A 288 4.60 -9.43 -23.05
C ILE A 288 5.54 -9.46 -24.25
N ASP A 289 6.16 -8.35 -24.61
CA ASP A 289 7.02 -8.28 -25.79
C ASP A 289 8.41 -8.88 -25.59
N ALA A 290 8.97 -8.80 -24.37
CA ALA A 290 10.25 -9.42 -24.05
C ALA A 290 10.11 -10.91 -23.68
N GLY A 291 8.99 -11.28 -23.03
CA GLY A 291 8.79 -12.59 -22.44
C GLY A 291 8.45 -13.71 -23.43
N LYS A 292 7.98 -13.39 -24.65
CA LYS A 292 7.53 -14.38 -25.66
C LYS A 292 8.59 -15.42 -26.04
N ASP A 293 9.85 -15.02 -26.08
CA ASP A 293 10.98 -15.87 -26.49
C ASP A 293 11.67 -16.59 -25.31
N LEU A 294 11.26 -16.26 -24.09
CA LEU A 294 11.78 -16.83 -22.86
C LEU A 294 10.85 -17.96 -22.40
N ILE A 295 11.41 -19.11 -22.01
CA ILE A 295 10.64 -20.26 -21.51
C ILE A 295 11.31 -20.77 -20.24
N LEU A 296 10.93 -20.19 -19.11
CA LEU A 296 11.45 -20.57 -17.80
C LEU A 296 10.66 -21.70 -17.16
N GLY A 297 9.41 -21.96 -17.57
CA GLY A 297 8.52 -22.99 -16.97
C GLY A 297 9.06 -24.43 -16.91
N ARG A 298 10.23 -24.69 -17.50
CA ARG A 298 10.97 -25.95 -17.40
C ARG A 298 11.98 -26.01 -16.24
N TYR A 299 12.15 -24.92 -15.50
CA TYR A 299 13.12 -24.76 -14.42
C TYR A 299 12.41 -24.57 -13.08
N THR A 300 13.10 -24.90 -11.99
CA THR A 300 12.63 -24.58 -10.64
C THR A 300 12.93 -23.12 -10.28
N ILE A 301 12.28 -22.60 -9.24
CA ILE A 301 12.50 -21.23 -8.74
C ILE A 301 13.97 -21.04 -8.33
N GLU A 302 14.56 -22.03 -7.65
CA GLU A 302 15.95 -22.01 -7.20
C GLU A 302 16.92 -22.00 -8.38
N THR A 303 16.58 -22.71 -9.47
CA THR A 303 17.36 -22.71 -10.72
C THR A 303 17.36 -21.33 -11.35
N VAL A 304 16.21 -20.66 -11.40
CA VAL A 304 16.09 -19.30 -11.93
C VAL A 304 16.83 -18.30 -11.04
N ALA A 305 16.67 -18.35 -9.72
CA ALA A 305 17.41 -17.51 -8.78
C ALA A 305 18.93 -17.68 -8.90
N SER A 306 19.40 -18.93 -8.98
CA SER A 306 20.82 -19.25 -9.17
C SER A 306 21.36 -18.76 -10.52
N ALA A 307 20.55 -18.85 -11.58
CA ALA A 307 20.92 -18.35 -12.90
C ALA A 307 21.03 -16.82 -12.93
N ILE A 308 20.09 -16.11 -12.30
CA ILE A 308 20.13 -14.65 -12.15
C ILE A 308 21.38 -14.26 -11.34
N ALA A 309 21.62 -14.90 -10.20
CA ALA A 309 22.82 -14.66 -9.40
C ALA A 309 24.10 -14.90 -10.20
N LYS A 310 24.17 -15.97 -10.99
CA LYS A 310 25.33 -16.27 -11.85
C LYS A 310 25.59 -15.19 -12.90
N LEU A 311 24.54 -14.59 -13.47
CA LEU A 311 24.66 -13.56 -14.51
C LEU A 311 25.06 -12.20 -13.93
N PHE A 312 24.42 -11.80 -12.82
CA PHE A 312 24.48 -10.40 -12.34
C PHE A 312 25.23 -10.23 -11.03
N LEU A 313 25.38 -11.31 -10.24
CA LEU A 313 25.89 -11.27 -8.87
C LEU A 313 26.99 -12.32 -8.69
N PRO A 314 28.16 -12.17 -9.34
CA PRO A 314 29.21 -13.18 -9.36
C PRO A 314 29.79 -13.52 -7.97
N HIS A 315 29.53 -12.67 -6.97
CA HIS A 315 29.93 -12.87 -5.58
C HIS A 315 28.91 -13.68 -4.77
N LEU A 316 27.65 -13.76 -5.21
CA LEU A 316 26.59 -14.49 -4.51
C LEU A 316 26.57 -15.94 -4.99
N LYS A 317 26.78 -16.88 -4.06
CA LYS A 317 26.69 -18.32 -4.33
C LYS A 317 25.48 -18.93 -3.64
N LEU A 318 24.40 -19.08 -4.40
CA LEU A 318 23.24 -19.85 -3.99
C LEU A 318 23.55 -21.35 -4.13
N GLN A 319 23.79 -22.06 -3.03
CA GLN A 319 24.15 -23.50 -3.04
C GLN A 319 22.93 -24.42 -3.24
N LEU A 320 22.13 -24.19 -4.27
CA LEU A 320 20.80 -24.82 -4.35
C LEU A 320 20.60 -25.80 -5.52
N VAL A 321 21.45 -25.82 -6.56
CA VAL A 321 21.08 -26.48 -7.84
C VAL A 321 22.27 -27.08 -8.60
N GLU A 322 22.00 -28.08 -9.44
CA GLU A 322 22.94 -28.62 -10.44
C GLU A 322 23.49 -27.53 -11.38
N GLU A 323 24.83 -27.46 -11.49
CA GLU A 323 25.55 -26.45 -12.30
C GLU A 323 25.13 -26.44 -13.78
N PHE A 324 24.73 -27.61 -14.31
CA PHE A 324 24.30 -27.75 -15.70
C PHE A 324 22.98 -27.02 -15.97
N GLU A 325 21.97 -27.21 -15.12
CA GLU A 325 20.66 -26.56 -15.28
C GLU A 325 20.75 -25.07 -15.07
N CYS A 326 21.48 -24.63 -14.05
CA CYS A 326 21.77 -23.22 -13.79
C CYS A 326 22.44 -22.54 -15.01
N SER A 327 23.47 -23.17 -15.58
CA SER A 327 24.18 -22.63 -16.76
C SER A 327 23.33 -22.62 -18.02
N LYS A 328 22.35 -23.52 -18.13
CA LYS A 328 21.41 -23.55 -19.25
C LYS A 328 20.38 -22.43 -19.12
N CYS A 329 19.78 -22.27 -17.93
CA CYS A 329 18.85 -21.21 -17.62
C CYS A 329 19.48 -19.81 -17.80
N ALA A 330 20.70 -19.61 -17.30
CA ALA A 330 21.43 -18.35 -17.46
C ALA A 330 21.62 -17.96 -18.94
N ARG A 331 21.95 -18.93 -19.81
CA ARG A 331 22.07 -18.68 -21.25
C ARG A 331 20.73 -18.33 -21.91
N ASP A 332 19.62 -18.93 -21.45
CA ASP A 332 18.31 -18.58 -21.99
C ASP A 332 17.92 -17.14 -21.65
N ILE A 333 18.17 -16.71 -20.41
CA ILE A 333 17.95 -15.34 -19.93
C ILE A 333 18.84 -14.35 -20.70
N GLU A 334 20.14 -14.60 -20.75
CA GLU A 334 21.12 -13.75 -21.44
C GLU A 334 20.80 -13.58 -22.94
N ARG A 335 20.34 -14.65 -23.60
CA ARG A 335 19.95 -14.61 -25.01
C ARG A 335 18.77 -13.67 -25.28
N VAL A 336 17.84 -13.53 -24.35
CA VAL A 336 16.69 -12.63 -24.50
C VAL A 336 17.08 -11.21 -24.15
N LEU A 337 17.89 -11.01 -23.10
CA LEU A 337 18.38 -9.68 -22.70
C LEU A 337 19.35 -9.02 -23.69
N SER A 338 19.98 -9.79 -24.56
CA SER A 338 20.92 -9.29 -25.59
C SER A 338 20.26 -8.91 -26.91
N ARG A 339 18.94 -9.12 -27.04
CA ARG A 339 18.12 -8.66 -28.16
C ARG A 339 17.55 -7.29 -27.86
#